data_AF-A0A0B8PGV0-F1
#
_entry.id   AF-A0A0B8PGV0-F1
#
_cell.length_a   1.000
_cell.length_b   1.000
_cell.length_c   1.000
_cell.angle_alpha   90.00
_cell.angle_beta   90.00
_cell.angle_gamma   90.00
#
_symmetry.space_group_name_H-M   'P 1'
#
loop_
_entity.id
_entity.type
_entity.pdbx_description
1 polymer ?
#
loop_
_entity_poly.entity_id
_entity_poly.type
_entity_poly.pdbx_seq_one_letter_code
_entity_poly.pdbx_strand_id
1 'polypeptide(L)'
;MTFKRSLIALFATLTTLGVLAFDFWPQVPDKDTVVVTDGVQEQQESNIECKEFQCASPLDKDGQIEVLVWNIYKQNKPGWKSDLESYLPKIQLGLLQEVSMSEEFKTWLYHGDWIGQQAKAFEMFDASAGVFNLAHVYPSKICAQLSTEPWLRLPKSALFATYQSLMVRC
;
A
#
# COMPACT_ATOMS: atom_id res chain seq x y z
N MET A 1 -2.18 -30.35 -47.46
CA MET A 1 -0.91 -29.93 -46.83
C MET A 1 -1.02 -28.55 -46.15
N THR A 2 -1.88 -27.65 -46.63
CA THR A 2 -2.16 -26.31 -46.06
C THR A 2 -2.86 -26.34 -44.70
N PHE A 3 -3.85 -27.22 -44.50
CA PHE A 3 -4.60 -27.34 -43.22
C PHE A 3 -3.70 -27.66 -42.02
N LYS A 4 -2.75 -28.59 -42.18
CA LYS A 4 -1.81 -28.99 -41.13
C LYS A 4 -0.83 -27.86 -40.75
N ARG A 5 -0.40 -27.03 -41.71
CA ARG A 5 0.46 -25.86 -41.47
C ARG A 5 -0.31 -24.73 -40.79
N SER A 6 -1.58 -24.54 -41.15
CA SER A 6 -2.48 -23.57 -40.48
C SER A 6 -2.77 -23.96 -39.02
N LEU A 7 -2.98 -25.25 -38.74
CA LEU A 7 -3.16 -25.75 -37.38
C LEU A 7 -1.92 -25.51 -36.50
N ILE A 8 -0.73 -25.81 -37.02
CA ILE A 8 0.55 -25.59 -36.31
C ILE A 8 0.76 -24.10 -36.04
N ALA A 9 0.49 -23.24 -37.03
CA ALA A 9 0.60 -21.79 -36.86
C ALA A 9 -0.36 -21.26 -35.78
N LEU A 10 -1.60 -21.77 -35.75
CA LEU A 10 -2.61 -21.43 -34.74
C LEU A 10 -2.17 -21.84 -33.33
N PHE A 11 -1.66 -23.07 -33.17
CA PHE A 11 -1.13 -23.51 -31.87
C PHE A 11 0.06 -22.65 -31.44
N ALA A 12 0.99 -22.34 -32.35
CA ALA A 12 2.13 -21.48 -32.05
C ALA A 12 1.72 -20.04 -31.64
N THR A 13 0.66 -19.49 -32.26
CA THR A 13 0.12 -18.18 -31.89
C THR A 13 -0.59 -18.22 -30.54
N LEU A 14 -1.42 -19.24 -30.28
CA LEU A 14 -2.08 -19.43 -28.99
C LEU A 14 -1.07 -19.62 -27.85
N THR A 15 0.01 -20.39 -28.08
CA THR A 15 1.06 -20.57 -27.07
C THR A 15 1.83 -19.29 -26.82
N THR A 16 2.17 -18.51 -27.87
CA THR A 16 2.87 -17.23 -27.69
C THR A 16 1.98 -16.20 -27.00
N LEU A 17 0.69 -16.10 -27.37
CA LEU A 17 -0.29 -15.28 -26.65
C LEU A 17 -0.44 -15.71 -25.19
N GLY A 18 -0.46 -17.02 -24.91
CA GLY A 18 -0.54 -17.55 -23.55
C GLY A 18 0.69 -17.23 -22.70
N VAL A 19 1.90 -17.36 -23.26
CA VAL A 19 3.15 -16.98 -22.58
C VAL A 19 3.18 -15.48 -22.30
N LEU A 20 2.83 -14.65 -23.30
CA LEU A 20 2.76 -13.20 -23.09
C LEU A 20 1.72 -12.83 -22.03
N ALA A 21 0.55 -13.48 -22.03
CA ALA A 21 -0.49 -13.23 -21.03
C ALA A 21 -0.07 -13.63 -19.61
N PHE A 22 0.80 -14.63 -19.46
CA PHE A 22 1.34 -15.05 -18.17
C PHE A 22 2.28 -14.00 -17.57
N ASP A 23 3.13 -13.37 -18.38
CA ASP A 23 4.04 -12.31 -17.94
C ASP A 23 3.30 -11.04 -17.48
N PHE A 24 2.03 -10.86 -17.89
CA PHE A 24 1.17 -9.75 -17.46
C PHE A 24 0.26 -10.09 -16.28
N TRP A 25 0.41 -11.26 -15.65
CA TRP A 25 -0.42 -11.65 -14.52
C TRP A 25 0.01 -10.90 -13.23
N PRO A 26 -0.93 -10.34 -12.45
CA PRO A 26 -0.60 -9.63 -11.21
C PRO A 26 0.04 -10.58 -10.19
N GLN A 27 1.16 -10.17 -9.62
CA GLN A 27 1.89 -10.95 -8.63
C GLN A 27 1.30 -10.68 -7.24
N VAL A 28 0.82 -11.73 -6.59
CA VAL A 28 0.30 -11.66 -5.22
C VAL A 28 1.42 -12.10 -4.28
N PRO A 29 1.80 -11.29 -3.27
CA PRO A 29 2.77 -11.71 -2.28
C PRO A 29 2.33 -13.00 -1.59
N ASP A 30 3.25 -13.95 -1.43
CA ASP A 30 2.99 -15.21 -0.73
C ASP A 30 2.83 -15.02 0.78
N LYS A 31 3.14 -13.83 1.31
CA LYS A 31 3.19 -13.51 2.75
C LYS A 31 2.80 -12.06 3.03
N ASP A 32 2.35 -11.85 4.27
CA ASP A 32 1.98 -10.55 4.80
C ASP A 32 3.21 -9.65 4.96
N THR A 33 3.27 -8.57 4.17
CA THR A 33 4.42 -7.65 4.16
C THR A 33 3.98 -6.24 4.56
N VAL A 34 4.54 -5.76 5.66
CA VAL A 34 4.50 -4.33 6.03
C VAL A 34 5.68 -3.60 5.41
N VAL A 35 5.43 -2.44 4.82
CA VAL A 35 6.47 -1.45 4.52
C VAL A 35 6.22 -0.21 5.37
N VAL A 36 7.23 0.21 6.12
CA VAL A 36 7.22 1.49 6.83
C VAL A 36 8.31 2.37 6.22
N THR A 37 7.97 3.61 5.92
CA THR A 37 8.87 4.62 5.38
C THR A 37 8.61 5.95 6.07
N ASP A 38 9.67 6.67 6.39
CA ASP A 38 9.65 7.98 7.03
C ASP A 38 10.21 9.07 6.13
N GLY A 39 10.30 8.81 4.81
CA GLY A 39 10.92 9.71 3.85
C GLY A 39 12.44 9.79 3.93
N VAL A 40 13.09 9.14 4.91
CA VAL A 40 14.55 9.23 5.14
C VAL A 40 15.26 7.90 4.85
N GLN A 41 14.58 6.76 5.01
CA GLN A 41 15.14 5.46 4.63
C GLN A 41 14.31 4.76 3.57
N GLU A 42 15.01 4.45 2.48
CA GLU A 42 14.56 3.59 1.39
C GLU A 42 14.22 2.21 1.96
N GLN A 43 12.97 1.79 1.70
CA GLN A 43 12.45 0.43 1.80
C GLN A 43 13.29 -0.56 2.62
N GLN A 44 13.12 -0.55 3.94
CA GLN A 44 13.40 -1.78 4.67
C GLN A 44 12.21 -2.72 4.43
N GLU A 45 12.24 -3.41 3.29
CA GLU A 45 11.40 -4.59 3.02
C GLU A 45 11.82 -5.70 3.97
N SER A 46 11.41 -5.53 5.22
CA SER A 46 11.49 -6.59 6.18
C SER A 46 10.27 -7.46 5.94
N ASN A 47 10.48 -8.73 5.57
CA ASN A 47 9.44 -9.78 5.51
C ASN A 47 8.84 -10.01 6.91
N ILE A 48 8.15 -9.00 7.41
CA ILE A 48 7.69 -8.87 8.78
C ILE A 48 6.19 -8.65 8.72
N GLU A 49 5.47 -9.65 9.19
CA GLU A 49 4.03 -9.61 9.44
C GLU A 49 3.70 -8.53 10.48
N CYS A 50 4.53 -8.37 11.52
CA CYS A 50 4.35 -7.42 12.61
C CYS A 50 5.66 -6.81 13.13
N LYS A 51 5.74 -5.48 13.24
CA LYS A 51 6.86 -4.73 13.80
C LYS A 51 6.43 -3.91 15.02
N GLU A 52 7.28 -3.88 16.05
CA GLU A 52 7.11 -3.03 17.22
C GLU A 52 8.16 -1.91 17.22
N PHE A 53 7.80 -0.73 17.74
CA PHE A 53 8.69 0.43 17.83
C PHE A 53 8.82 0.87 19.29
N GLN A 54 10.06 1.02 19.74
CA GLN A 54 10.37 1.58 21.06
C GLN A 54 10.48 3.10 20.91
N CYS A 55 9.71 3.86 21.71
CA CYS A 55 9.54 5.33 21.67
C CYS A 55 8.51 5.86 20.67
N ALA A 56 7.24 5.46 20.82
CA ALA A 56 6.12 6.10 20.13
C ALA A 56 5.68 7.37 20.90
N SER A 57 5.80 8.53 20.27
CA SER A 57 5.16 9.76 20.75
C SER A 57 3.64 9.63 20.68
N PRO A 58 2.89 10.32 21.57
CA PRO A 58 1.43 10.35 21.50
C PRO A 58 0.94 10.83 20.13
N LEU A 59 -0.07 10.16 19.58
CA LEU A 59 -0.71 10.56 18.32
C LEU A 59 -1.70 11.71 18.52
N ASP A 60 -2.36 11.73 19.67
CA ASP A 60 -3.40 12.68 20.00
C ASP A 60 -2.85 14.07 20.36
N LYS A 61 -3.67 15.08 20.11
CA LYS A 61 -3.49 16.44 20.60
C LYS A 61 -4.53 16.69 21.67
N ASP A 62 -4.10 16.75 22.94
CA ASP A 62 -4.96 16.99 24.10
C ASP A 62 -6.16 16.02 24.19
N GLY A 63 -5.91 14.72 23.94
CA GLY A 63 -6.95 13.68 23.97
C GLY A 63 -7.85 13.64 22.74
N GLN A 64 -7.59 14.45 21.71
CA GLN A 64 -8.35 14.48 20.46
C GLN A 64 -7.52 13.98 19.29
N ILE A 65 -8.18 13.27 18.37
CA ILE A 65 -7.58 12.76 17.14
C ILE A 65 -8.50 13.13 15.98
N GLU A 66 -7.97 13.90 15.05
CA GLU A 66 -8.56 14.14 13.75
C GLU A 66 -8.04 13.09 12.75
N VAL A 67 -8.97 12.36 12.14
CA VAL A 67 -8.68 11.26 11.21
C VAL A 67 -9.24 11.56 9.83
N LEU A 68 -8.39 11.51 8.81
CA LEU A 68 -8.82 11.49 7.41
C LEU A 68 -8.99 10.04 6.97
N VAL A 69 -10.16 9.67 6.45
CA VAL A 69 -10.39 8.37 5.82
C VAL A 69 -10.74 8.59 4.36
N TRP A 70 -9.88 8.13 3.44
CA TRP A 70 -10.05 8.44 2.03
C TRP A 70 -9.62 7.30 1.11
N ASN A 71 -10.55 6.81 0.29
CA ASN A 71 -10.18 6.06 -0.91
C ASN A 71 -9.70 7.04 -1.99
N ILE A 72 -8.39 7.07 -2.22
CA ILE A 72 -7.75 8.04 -3.13
C ILE A 72 -7.74 7.55 -4.59
N TYR A 73 -8.43 6.45 -4.88
CA TYR A 73 -8.67 5.92 -6.22
C TYR A 73 -7.39 5.83 -7.08
N LYS A 74 -6.33 5.23 -6.51
CA LYS A 74 -5.02 5.08 -7.15
C LYS A 74 -4.44 6.39 -7.68
N GLN A 75 -4.79 7.50 -7.03
CA GLN A 75 -4.37 8.85 -7.41
C GLN A 75 -4.80 9.25 -8.84
N ASN A 76 -5.82 8.59 -9.41
CA ASN A 76 -6.29 8.83 -10.78
C ASN A 76 -7.07 10.15 -10.95
N LYS A 77 -7.42 10.83 -9.85
CA LYS A 77 -8.10 12.12 -9.91
C LYS A 77 -7.08 13.25 -9.98
N PRO A 78 -7.22 14.19 -10.93
CA PRO A 78 -6.38 15.39 -10.93
C PRO A 78 -6.60 16.16 -9.61
N GLY A 79 -5.55 16.73 -9.06
CA GLY A 79 -5.62 17.52 -7.83
C GLY A 79 -5.47 16.73 -6.53
N TRP A 80 -5.35 15.40 -6.58
CA TRP A 80 -5.23 14.55 -5.37
C TRP A 80 -4.16 15.05 -4.38
N LYS A 81 -3.02 15.54 -4.88
CA LYS A 81 -1.93 16.11 -4.05
C LYS A 81 -2.38 17.36 -3.31
N SER A 82 -2.92 18.33 -4.04
CA SER A 82 -3.37 19.61 -3.49
C SER A 82 -4.48 19.39 -2.47
N ASP A 83 -5.39 18.46 -2.75
CA ASP A 83 -6.46 18.11 -1.82
C ASP A 83 -5.86 17.52 -0.54
N LEU A 84 -4.96 16.53 -0.67
CA LEU A 84 -4.30 15.89 0.46
C LEU A 84 -3.53 16.92 1.31
N GLU A 85 -2.71 17.77 0.67
CA GLU A 85 -1.97 18.87 1.31
C GLU A 85 -2.87 19.88 2.02
N SER A 86 -4.13 20.06 1.60
CA SER A 86 -5.09 20.93 2.27
C SER A 86 -5.69 20.35 3.56
N TYR A 87 -5.68 19.02 3.71
CA TYR A 87 -6.19 18.29 4.88
C TYR A 87 -5.09 17.92 5.86
N LEU A 88 -3.91 17.53 5.35
CA LEU A 88 -2.80 17.00 6.14
C LEU A 88 -2.41 17.88 7.35
N PRO A 89 -2.34 19.22 7.28
CA PRO A 89 -1.99 20.05 8.43
C PRO A 89 -2.98 19.99 9.61
N LYS A 90 -4.21 19.51 9.38
CA LYS A 90 -5.31 19.52 10.36
C LYS A 90 -5.40 18.19 11.11
N ILE A 91 -5.06 17.10 10.42
CA ILE A 91 -5.23 15.75 10.95
C ILE A 91 -4.01 15.27 11.74
N GLN A 92 -4.19 14.20 12.50
CA GLN A 92 -3.09 13.46 13.14
C GLN A 92 -2.85 12.13 12.43
N LEU A 93 -3.90 11.57 11.82
CA LEU A 93 -3.84 10.27 11.16
C LEU A 93 -4.61 10.29 9.83
N GLY A 94 -3.93 9.98 8.73
CA GLY A 94 -4.55 9.70 7.44
C GLY A 94 -4.64 8.20 7.17
N LEU A 95 -5.81 7.71 6.81
CA LEU A 95 -6.10 6.32 6.42
C LEU A 95 -6.51 6.31 4.95
N LEU A 96 -5.55 6.01 4.08
CA LEU A 96 -5.74 6.01 2.64
C LEU A 96 -5.99 4.59 2.11
N GLN A 97 -6.99 4.45 1.25
CA GLN A 97 -7.33 3.20 0.56
C GLN A 97 -7.06 3.33 -0.93
N GLU A 98 -6.73 2.19 -1.57
CA GLU A 98 -6.37 2.12 -2.99
C GLU A 98 -5.20 3.03 -3.36
N VAL A 99 -4.21 3.14 -2.48
CA VAL A 99 -2.97 3.85 -2.82
C VAL A 99 -2.20 3.03 -3.83
N SER A 100 -1.73 3.69 -4.90
CA SER A 100 -0.73 3.17 -5.81
C SER A 100 0.62 3.76 -5.42
N MET A 101 1.63 2.91 -5.13
CA MET A 101 3.01 3.38 -4.89
C MET A 101 3.71 3.73 -6.21
N SER A 102 3.13 4.66 -6.97
CA SER A 102 3.77 5.25 -8.15
C SER A 102 4.99 6.08 -7.76
N GLU A 103 5.90 6.30 -8.70
CA GLU A 103 7.05 7.20 -8.49
C GLU A 103 6.61 8.62 -8.09
N GLU A 104 5.50 9.08 -8.64
CA GLU A 104 4.90 10.37 -8.28
C GLU A 104 4.48 10.41 -6.80
N PHE A 105 3.85 9.34 -6.31
CA PHE A 105 3.42 9.24 -4.91
C PHE A 105 4.62 9.07 -3.97
N LYS A 106 5.61 8.24 -4.32
CA LYS A 106 6.87 8.09 -3.56
C LYS A 106 7.59 9.44 -3.43
N THR A 107 7.74 10.15 -4.53
CA THR A 107 8.39 11.48 -4.56
C THR A 107 7.64 12.48 -3.68
N TRP A 108 6.31 12.46 -3.72
CA TRP A 108 5.49 13.33 -2.87
C TRP A 108 5.65 12.96 -1.38
N LEU A 109 5.60 11.67 -1.05
CA LEU A 109 5.73 11.15 0.31
C LEU A 109 7.08 11.49 0.93
N TYR A 110 8.18 11.30 0.19
CA TYR A 110 9.55 11.51 0.70
C TYR A 110 9.94 12.98 0.89
N HIS A 111 9.20 13.91 0.28
CA HIS A 111 9.37 15.35 0.55
C HIS A 111 8.51 15.85 1.71
N GLY A 112 7.57 15.04 2.20
CA GLY A 112 6.72 15.37 3.33
C GLY A 112 7.34 14.92 4.66
N ASP A 113 6.99 15.62 5.74
CA ASP A 113 7.36 15.23 7.12
C ASP A 113 6.36 14.18 7.67
N TRP A 114 6.10 13.14 6.89
CA TRP A 114 5.10 12.12 7.18
C TRP A 114 5.73 10.73 7.22
N ILE A 115 5.37 9.97 8.25
CA ILE A 115 5.65 8.55 8.33
C ILE A 115 4.54 7.82 7.60
N GLY A 116 4.91 7.26 6.45
CA GLY A 116 4.08 6.42 5.61
C GLY A 116 4.18 4.95 6.00
N GLN A 117 3.04 4.28 6.13
CA GLN A 117 2.97 2.88 6.51
C GLN A 117 2.04 2.14 5.56
N GLN A 118 2.47 1.04 4.97
CA GLN A 118 1.72 0.32 3.95
C GLN A 118 1.63 -1.16 4.27
N ALA A 119 0.44 -1.74 4.09
CA ALA A 119 0.27 -3.18 3.89
C ALA A 119 0.09 -3.44 2.38
N LYS A 120 1.09 -4.06 1.75
CA LYS A 120 1.05 -4.37 0.31
C LYS A 120 0.02 -5.47 0.05
N ALA A 121 -0.97 -5.27 -0.83
CA ALA A 121 -1.96 -6.28 -1.22
C ALA A 121 -1.53 -7.12 -2.43
N PHE A 122 -0.95 -6.47 -3.43
CA PHE A 122 -0.42 -7.08 -4.65
C PHE A 122 0.54 -6.11 -5.35
N GLU A 123 1.41 -6.65 -6.22
CA GLU A 123 2.33 -5.86 -7.05
C GLU A 123 2.05 -6.12 -8.53
N MET A 124 1.93 -5.02 -9.29
CA MET A 124 1.77 -5.07 -10.73
C MET A 124 2.48 -3.87 -11.34
N PHE A 125 3.40 -4.11 -12.28
CA PHE A 125 4.17 -3.05 -12.95
C PHE A 125 4.89 -2.09 -11.99
N ASP A 126 5.64 -2.63 -11.02
CA ASP A 126 6.41 -1.88 -10.00
C ASP A 126 5.60 -0.96 -9.08
N ALA A 127 4.27 -1.03 -9.15
CA ALA A 127 3.36 -0.36 -8.22
C ALA A 127 2.70 -1.40 -7.30
N SER A 128 2.95 -1.27 -5.99
CA SER A 128 2.17 -1.97 -4.99
C SER A 128 0.86 -1.22 -4.74
N ALA A 129 -0.23 -1.97 -4.66
CA ALA A 129 -1.53 -1.45 -4.26
C ALA A 129 -1.86 -1.93 -2.85
N GLY A 130 -2.53 -1.08 -2.05
CA GLY A 130 -2.93 -1.46 -0.71
C GLY A 130 -3.56 -0.34 0.09
N VAL A 131 -3.64 -0.57 1.39
CA VAL A 131 -3.99 0.45 2.39
C VAL A 131 -2.74 1.11 2.93
N PHE A 132 -2.86 2.38 3.30
CA PHE A 132 -1.73 3.23 3.66
C PHE A 132 -2.11 4.17 4.81
N ASN A 133 -1.30 4.20 5.87
CA ASN A 133 -1.44 5.16 6.95
C ASN A 133 -0.39 6.27 6.82
N LEU A 134 -0.80 7.51 7.09
CA LEU A 134 0.05 8.68 7.23
C LEU A 134 -0.07 9.21 8.66
N ALA A 135 1.06 9.33 9.36
CA ALA A 135 1.12 9.94 10.68
C ALA A 135 2.45 10.69 10.88
N HIS A 136 2.49 11.65 11.80
CA HIS A 136 3.75 12.32 12.20
C HIS A 136 4.53 11.57 13.27
N VAL A 137 3.96 10.47 13.80
CA VAL A 137 4.58 9.67 14.86
C VAL A 137 4.60 8.21 14.45
N TYR A 138 5.62 7.49 14.91
CA TYR A 138 5.69 6.05 14.76
C TYR A 138 4.61 5.37 15.62
N PRO A 139 3.97 4.30 15.13
CA PRO A 139 3.06 3.50 15.94
C PRO A 139 3.89 2.69 16.94
N SER A 140 3.31 2.29 18.07
CA SER A 140 3.98 1.33 18.97
C SER A 140 4.05 -0.07 18.38
N LYS A 141 3.06 -0.43 17.56
CA LYS A 141 2.98 -1.70 16.84
C LYS A 141 2.30 -1.51 15.50
N ILE A 142 2.78 -2.22 14.49
CA ILE A 142 2.16 -2.31 13.19
C ILE A 142 2.19 -3.73 12.63
N CYS A 143 1.12 -4.16 12.00
CA CYS A 143 1.03 -5.44 11.32
C CYS A 143 0.31 -5.32 9.97
N ALA A 144 0.72 -6.14 9.00
CA ALA A 144 0.00 -6.34 7.76
C ALA A 144 -0.78 -7.64 7.87
N GLN A 145 -1.93 -7.68 7.19
CA GLN A 145 -2.67 -8.91 7.00
C GLN A 145 -3.10 -9.03 5.55
N LEU A 146 -2.85 -10.18 4.93
CA LEU A 146 -3.43 -10.53 3.65
C LEU A 146 -4.54 -11.56 3.82
N SER A 147 -5.60 -11.35 3.05
CA SER A 147 -6.67 -12.32 2.94
C SER A 147 -7.16 -12.39 1.52
N THR A 148 -7.65 -13.56 1.14
CA THR A 148 -8.30 -13.76 -0.15
C THR A 148 -9.79 -13.53 0.00
N GLU A 149 -10.35 -12.64 -0.81
CA GLU A 149 -11.78 -12.33 -0.79
C GLU A 149 -12.61 -13.58 -1.18
N PRO A 150 -13.72 -13.90 -0.48
CA PRO A 150 -14.42 -15.18 -0.65
C PRO A 150 -14.95 -15.43 -2.07
N TRP A 151 -15.44 -14.38 -2.74
CA TRP A 151 -16.16 -14.54 -4.01
C TRP A 151 -15.24 -14.38 -5.23
N LEU A 152 -14.54 -13.25 -5.34
CA LEU A 152 -13.70 -12.97 -6.51
C LEU A 152 -12.27 -13.49 -6.34
N ARG A 153 -11.94 -14.04 -5.17
CA ARG A 153 -10.59 -14.54 -4.84
C ARG A 153 -9.50 -13.48 -5.03
N LEU A 154 -9.88 -12.21 -4.94
CA LEU A 154 -8.97 -11.09 -5.05
C LEU A 154 -8.18 -10.94 -3.74
N PRO A 155 -6.86 -10.65 -3.81
CA PRO A 155 -6.08 -10.35 -2.63
C PRO A 155 -6.56 -9.03 -2.01
N LYS A 156 -6.77 -9.04 -0.70
CA LYS A 156 -7.08 -7.86 0.11
C LYS A 156 -5.99 -7.70 1.18
N SER A 157 -5.52 -6.48 1.39
CA SER A 157 -4.67 -6.15 2.52
C SER A 157 -5.41 -5.35 3.58
N ALA A 158 -4.99 -5.54 4.82
CA ALA A 158 -5.34 -4.71 5.96
C ALA A 158 -4.06 -4.31 6.70
N LEU A 159 -4.11 -3.14 7.34
CA LEU A 159 -3.03 -2.61 8.17
C LEU A 159 -3.59 -2.39 9.58
N PHE A 160 -2.99 -3.05 10.55
CA PHE A 160 -3.31 -2.87 11.97
C PHE A 160 -2.18 -2.09 12.62
N ALA A 161 -2.47 -0.88 13.13
CA ALA A 161 -1.49 -0.04 13.79
C ALA A 161 -2.02 0.40 15.16
N THR A 162 -1.16 0.30 16.18
CA THR A 162 -1.44 0.78 17.54
C THR A 162 -0.63 2.04 17.79
N TYR A 163 -1.29 3.09 18.27
CA TYR A 163 -0.65 4.36 18.62
C TYR A 163 -0.87 4.66 20.11
N GLN A 164 0.10 5.35 20.71
CA GLN A 164 -0.02 5.82 22.08
C GLN A 164 -0.91 7.06 22.14
N SER A 165 -1.63 7.23 23.25
CA SER A 165 -2.31 8.48 23.59
C SER A 165 -1.73 9.06 24.87
N LEU A 166 -1.64 10.38 24.93
CA LEU A 166 -1.12 11.15 26.06
C LEU A 166 -1.95 10.93 27.34
N MET A 167 -3.20 10.48 27.21
CA MET A 167 -4.10 10.16 28.32
C MET A 167 -3.86 8.77 28.93
N VAL A 168 -3.09 7.89 28.27
CA VAL A 168 -2.71 6.58 28.79
C VAL A 168 -1.36 6.72 29.51
N ARG A 169 -1.40 7.00 30.81
CA ARG A 169 -0.19 6.91 31.65
C ARG A 169 0.20 5.42 31.79
N CYS A 170 1.48 5.12 31.60
CA CYS A 170 2.09 3.85 32.06
C CYS A 170 1.84 3.64 33.56
#